data_AF-A0A1G5ULH7-F1
#
_entry.id   AF-A0A1G5ULH7-F1
#
_cell.length_a   1.000
_cell.length_b   1.000
_cell.length_c   1.000
_cell.angle_alpha   90.00
_cell.angle_beta   90.00
_cell.angle_gamma   90.00
#
_symmetry.space_group_name_H-M   'P 1'
#
loop_
_entity.id
_entity.type
_entity.pdbx_description
1 polymer ?
#
loop_
_entity_poly.entity_id
_entity_poly.type
_entity_poly.pdbx_seq_one_letter_code
_entity_poly.pdbx_strand_id
1 'polypeptide(L)'
;MPWTNALLLFLATIAGMEVFAYAAHRWVMHGPGWFLHASHHRARHGWFELNDLYAAIFAVPSFVLLLGGLQLGWWPGFTWIGAGIAAYGAIYFGFHDVIVHARVPHRYVPRSVYMKRIVQAHRLHHVVETKHGTVSFGFLYAPRPEALKAELKRRARAGVRAPAAR
;
A
#
# COMPACT_ATOMS: atom_id res chain seq x y z
N MET A 1 -2.51 -29.54 10.70
CA MET A 1 -2.72 -28.32 11.51
C MET A 1 -4.22 -28.08 11.62
N PRO A 2 -4.76 -27.75 12.81
CA PRO A 2 -6.18 -27.44 12.95
C PRO A 2 -6.62 -26.26 12.06
N TRP A 3 -7.82 -26.35 11.49
CA TRP A 3 -8.39 -25.29 10.63
C TRP A 3 -8.56 -23.95 11.34
N THR A 4 -8.84 -23.97 12.64
CA THR A 4 -8.89 -22.78 13.49
C THR A 4 -7.54 -22.06 13.50
N ASN A 5 -6.44 -22.78 13.73
CA ASN A 5 -5.09 -22.22 13.73
C ASN A 5 -4.71 -21.69 12.33
N ALA A 6 -5.14 -22.38 11.27
CA ALA A 6 -4.95 -21.94 9.89
C ALA A 6 -5.61 -20.59 9.63
N LEU A 7 -6.89 -20.48 9.98
CA LEU A 7 -7.65 -19.26 9.83
C LEU A 7 -7.07 -18.12 10.67
N LEU A 8 -6.66 -18.41 11.91
CA LEU A 8 -6.02 -17.42 12.78
C LEU A 8 -4.69 -16.92 12.19
N LEU A 9 -3.83 -17.81 11.68
CA LEU A 9 -2.58 -17.42 11.03
C LEU A 9 -2.84 -16.56 9.79
N PHE A 10 -3.80 -16.95 8.96
CA PHE A 10 -4.18 -16.20 7.76
C PHE A 10 -4.68 -14.78 8.10
N LEU A 11 -5.64 -14.66 9.02
CA LEU A 11 -6.21 -13.37 9.42
C LEU A 11 -5.19 -12.50 10.16
N ALA A 12 -4.38 -13.10 11.04
CA ALA A 12 -3.30 -12.39 11.73
C ALA A 12 -2.25 -11.88 10.74
N THR A 13 -1.95 -12.65 9.69
CA THR A 13 -1.02 -12.22 8.64
C THR A 13 -1.60 -11.04 7.87
N ILE A 14 -2.87 -11.07 7.47
CA ILE A 14 -3.52 -9.93 6.79
C ILE A 14 -3.47 -8.66 7.67
N ALA A 15 -3.79 -8.78 8.96
CA ALA A 15 -3.74 -7.66 9.88
C ALA A 15 -2.30 -7.13 10.08
N GLY A 16 -1.33 -8.03 10.25
CA GLY A 16 0.08 -7.69 10.39
C GLY A 16 0.67 -7.03 9.13
N MET A 17 0.15 -7.40 7.96
CA MET A 17 0.60 -6.82 6.69
C MET A 17 0.27 -5.34 6.55
N GLU A 18 -0.78 -4.80 7.18
CA GLU A 18 -1.02 -3.34 7.21
C GLU A 18 0.10 -2.62 7.97
N VAL A 19 0.54 -3.18 9.10
CA VAL A 19 1.65 -2.63 9.90
C VAL A 19 2.97 -2.72 9.12
N PHE A 20 3.22 -3.86 8.49
CA PHE A 20 4.39 -4.05 7.62
C PHE A 20 4.36 -3.08 6.43
N ALA A 21 3.23 -2.95 5.74
CA ALA A 21 3.08 -2.07 4.59
C ALA A 21 3.27 -0.60 4.99
N TYR A 22 2.69 -0.17 6.11
CA TYR A 22 2.94 1.16 6.68
C TYR A 22 4.44 1.40 6.88
N ALA A 23 5.12 0.42 7.49
CA ALA A 23 6.54 0.52 7.83
C ALA A 23 7.42 0.57 6.58
N ALA A 24 7.20 -0.36 5.65
CA ALA A 24 7.89 -0.42 4.37
C ALA A 24 7.66 0.87 3.58
N HIS A 25 6.42 1.35 3.51
CA HIS A 25 6.09 2.56 2.78
C HIS A 25 6.80 3.79 3.38
N ARG A 26 6.74 3.96 4.70
CA ARG A 26 7.33 5.12 5.40
C ARG A 26 8.86 5.11 5.40
N TRP A 27 9.48 3.98 5.70
CA TRP A 27 10.92 3.92 5.99
C TRP A 27 11.75 3.30 4.87
N VAL A 28 11.16 2.46 4.02
CA VAL A 28 11.86 1.86 2.87
C VAL A 28 11.55 2.65 1.60
N MET A 29 10.28 2.75 1.21
CA MET A 29 9.87 3.37 -0.06
C MET A 29 10.08 4.89 -0.03
N HIS A 30 9.76 5.57 1.07
CA HIS A 30 10.16 6.97 1.32
C HIS A 30 11.58 7.13 1.91
N GLY A 31 12.38 6.07 1.87
CA GLY A 31 13.74 6.02 2.39
C GLY A 31 14.77 5.62 1.31
N PRO A 32 15.56 4.55 1.52
CA PRO A 32 16.54 4.09 0.54
C PRO A 32 15.91 3.59 -0.76
N GLY A 33 14.66 3.12 -0.72
CA GLY A 33 13.91 2.62 -1.86
C GLY A 33 13.24 3.68 -2.73
N TRP A 34 13.44 4.97 -2.43
CA TRP A 34 12.79 6.07 -3.14
C TRP A 34 13.02 6.06 -4.65
N PHE A 35 14.15 5.53 -5.14
CA PHE A 35 14.40 5.44 -6.57
C PHE A 35 13.38 4.59 -7.33
N LEU A 36 12.77 3.58 -6.68
CA LEU A 36 11.65 2.82 -7.25
C LEU A 36 10.31 3.54 -7.02
N HIS A 37 10.14 4.18 -5.87
CA HIS A 37 8.87 4.79 -5.49
C HIS A 37 8.62 6.17 -6.13
N ALA A 38 9.66 6.89 -6.53
CA ALA A 38 9.57 8.26 -7.03
C ALA A 38 8.70 8.39 -8.28
N SER A 39 8.68 7.37 -9.15
CA SER A 39 7.82 7.36 -10.34
C SER A 39 6.34 7.44 -9.97
N HIS A 40 5.98 6.87 -8.81
CA HIS A 40 4.62 6.79 -8.33
C HIS A 40 4.08 8.09 -7.73
N HIS A 41 4.99 8.93 -7.21
CA HIS A 41 4.70 10.25 -6.66
C HIS A 41 4.64 11.36 -7.71
N ARG A 42 5.00 11.05 -8.95
CA ARG A 42 5.08 12.01 -10.05
C ARG A 42 3.97 11.75 -11.05
N ALA A 43 3.80 12.64 -12.02
CA ALA A 43 2.90 12.39 -13.13
C ALA A 43 3.30 11.09 -13.85
N ARG A 44 2.35 10.16 -13.94
CA ARG A 44 2.56 8.86 -14.58
C ARG A 44 2.77 9.01 -16.09
N HIS A 45 3.71 8.24 -16.63
CA HIS A 45 3.94 8.10 -18.07
C HIS A 45 3.76 6.64 -18.47
N GLY A 46 2.74 6.34 -19.29
CA GLY A 46 2.47 4.97 -19.74
C GLY A 46 1.87 4.07 -18.66
N TRP A 47 1.77 2.77 -18.94
CA TRP A 47 1.08 1.79 -18.09
C TRP A 47 1.90 1.31 -16.88
N PHE A 48 3.23 1.31 -16.99
CA PHE A 48 4.13 0.77 -15.97
C PHE A 48 4.88 1.89 -15.24
N GLU A 49 5.18 1.63 -13.97
CA GLU A 49 6.02 2.48 -13.13
C GLU A 49 7.15 1.63 -12.52
N LEU A 50 8.31 2.24 -12.23
CA LEU A 50 9.38 1.54 -11.49
C LEU A 50 8.87 1.01 -10.14
N ASN A 51 7.89 1.70 -9.57
CA ASN A 51 7.21 1.31 -8.36
C ASN A 51 6.53 -0.07 -8.45
N ASP A 52 6.16 -0.53 -9.65
CA ASP A 52 5.51 -1.83 -9.85
C ASP A 52 6.43 -2.99 -9.46
N LEU A 53 7.75 -2.75 -9.42
CA LEU A 53 8.71 -3.70 -8.90
C LEU A 53 8.48 -4.03 -7.42
N TYR A 54 7.89 -3.12 -6.63
CA TYR A 54 7.52 -3.44 -5.25
C TYR A 54 6.44 -4.51 -5.16
N ALA A 55 5.50 -4.56 -6.11
CA ALA A 55 4.52 -5.64 -6.15
C ALA A 55 5.23 -6.99 -6.34
N ALA A 56 6.23 -7.06 -7.23
CA ALA A 56 7.04 -8.25 -7.42
C ALA A 56 7.89 -8.59 -6.18
N ILE A 57 8.59 -7.60 -5.60
CA ILE A 57 9.43 -7.78 -4.40
C ILE A 57 8.60 -8.36 -3.24
N PHE A 58 7.41 -7.81 -2.99
CA PHE A 58 6.56 -8.29 -1.90
C PHE A 58 5.80 -9.58 -2.23
N ALA A 59 5.65 -9.94 -3.50
CA ALA A 59 5.10 -11.23 -3.92
C ALA A 59 6.08 -12.39 -3.70
N VAL A 60 7.41 -12.16 -3.74
CA VAL A 60 8.42 -13.21 -3.57
C VAL A 60 8.29 -13.93 -2.21
N PRO A 61 8.24 -13.25 -1.05
CA PRO A 61 8.03 -13.92 0.24
C PRO A 61 6.75 -14.75 0.29
N SER A 62 5.66 -14.23 -0.28
CA SER A 62 4.39 -14.96 -0.39
C SER A 62 4.55 -16.25 -1.17
N PHE A 63 5.16 -16.18 -2.36
CA PHE A 63 5.42 -17.33 -3.21
C PHE A 63 6.32 -18.37 -2.52
N VAL A 64 7.43 -17.93 -1.92
CA VAL A 64 8.38 -18.83 -1.23
C VAL A 64 7.70 -19.57 -0.07
N LEU A 65 6.88 -18.89 0.72
CA LEU A 65 6.14 -19.52 1.83
C LEU A 65 5.08 -20.52 1.32
N LEU A 66 4.38 -20.19 0.24
CA LEU A 66 3.42 -21.08 -0.40
C LEU A 66 4.11 -22.32 -0.98
N LEU A 67 5.18 -22.14 -1.75
CA LEU A 67 5.96 -23.24 -2.33
C LEU A 67 6.53 -24.13 -1.22
N GLY A 68 7.11 -23.52 -0.19
CA GLY A 68 7.65 -24.19 0.98
C GLY A 68 6.62 -25.07 1.68
N GLY A 69 5.47 -24.49 2.02
CA GLY A 69 4.41 -25.18 2.75
C GLY A 69 3.63 -26.21 1.92
N LEU A 70 3.51 -26.01 0.61
CA LEU A 70 2.71 -26.89 -0.27
C LEU A 70 3.52 -28.00 -0.95
N GLN A 71 4.78 -27.75 -1.29
CA GLN A 71 5.57 -28.62 -2.17
C GLN A 71 6.88 -29.09 -1.55
N LEU A 72 7.50 -28.29 -0.68
CA LEU A 72 8.84 -28.59 -0.13
C LEU A 72 8.81 -29.19 1.28
N GLY A 73 7.62 -29.51 1.80
CA GLY A 73 7.45 -30.15 3.10
C GLY A 73 7.79 -29.25 4.31
N TRP A 74 7.83 -27.93 4.13
CA TRP A 74 7.98 -27.01 5.27
C TRP A 74 6.73 -27.04 6.17
N TRP A 75 6.82 -26.37 7.32
CA TRP A 75 5.70 -26.29 8.26
C TRP A 75 4.41 -25.80 7.56
N PRO A 76 3.27 -26.53 7.68
CA PRO A 76 2.03 -26.19 6.97
C PRO A 76 1.47 -24.79 7.25
N GLY A 77 1.88 -24.15 8.34
CA GLY A 77 1.50 -22.77 8.64
C GLY A 77 2.02 -21.76 7.62
N PHE A 78 3.14 -22.05 6.93
CA PHE A 78 3.66 -21.17 5.88
C PHE A 78 2.71 -21.02 4.70
N THR A 79 1.93 -22.03 4.36
CA THR A 79 0.87 -21.91 3.34
C THR A 79 -0.13 -20.81 3.72
N TRP A 80 -0.54 -20.74 4.99
CA TRP A 80 -1.53 -19.78 5.48
C TRP A 80 -0.95 -18.38 5.63
N ILE A 81 0.31 -18.26 6.01
CA ILE A 81 1.02 -16.98 6.04
C ILE A 81 1.22 -16.48 4.60
N GLY A 82 1.74 -17.31 3.69
CA GLY A 82 1.89 -16.94 2.28
C GLY A 82 0.56 -16.54 1.64
N ALA A 83 -0.51 -17.32 1.88
CA ALA A 83 -1.85 -16.95 1.43
C ALA A 83 -2.35 -15.63 2.03
N GLY A 84 -2.06 -15.35 3.30
CA GLY A 84 -2.40 -14.09 3.96
C GLY A 84 -1.67 -12.89 3.34
N ILE A 85 -0.39 -13.03 3.00
CA ILE A 85 0.39 -12.01 2.29
C ILE A 85 -0.21 -11.77 0.90
N ALA A 86 -0.51 -12.84 0.14
CA ALA A 86 -1.15 -12.74 -1.17
C ALA A 86 -2.52 -12.05 -1.10
N ALA A 87 -3.35 -12.42 -0.12
CA ALA A 87 -4.68 -11.83 0.08
C ALA A 87 -4.57 -10.33 0.41
N TYR A 88 -3.64 -9.96 1.30
CA TYR A 88 -3.36 -8.55 1.56
C TYR A 88 -2.87 -7.83 0.30
N GLY A 89 -1.98 -8.43 -0.49
CA GLY A 89 -1.53 -7.90 -1.77
C GLY A 89 -2.67 -7.66 -2.77
N ALA A 90 -3.66 -8.56 -2.82
CA ALA A 90 -4.86 -8.38 -3.65
C ALA A 90 -5.75 -7.23 -3.14
N ILE A 91 -5.95 -7.13 -1.82
CA ILE A 91 -6.67 -6.01 -1.19
C ILE A 91 -5.96 -4.69 -1.51
N TYR A 92 -4.63 -4.66 -1.36
CA TYR A 92 -3.79 -3.53 -1.67
C TYR A 92 -3.97 -3.11 -3.13
N PHE A 93 -3.79 -4.02 -4.08
CA PHE A 93 -3.94 -3.71 -5.51
C PHE A 93 -5.34 -3.17 -5.83
N GLY A 94 -6.39 -3.78 -5.28
CA GLY A 94 -7.77 -3.32 -5.47
C GLY A 94 -8.01 -1.92 -4.90
N PHE A 95 -7.48 -1.60 -3.72
CA PHE A 95 -7.62 -0.27 -3.14
C PHE A 95 -6.72 0.76 -3.83
N HIS A 96 -5.43 0.46 -3.94
CA HIS A 96 -4.39 1.35 -4.38
C HIS A 96 -4.45 1.61 -5.88
N ASP A 97 -4.24 0.56 -6.68
CA ASP A 97 -4.05 0.65 -8.12
C ASP A 97 -5.39 0.77 -8.85
N VAL A 98 -6.39 0.00 -8.43
CA VAL A 98 -7.73 0.10 -9.02
C VAL A 98 -8.43 1.34 -8.46
N ILE A 99 -8.84 1.37 -7.19
CA ILE A 99 -9.75 2.44 -6.69
C ILE A 99 -9.12 3.84 -6.64
N VAL A 100 -7.89 3.97 -6.12
CA VAL A 100 -7.30 5.30 -5.89
C VAL A 100 -6.61 5.85 -7.14
N HIS A 101 -5.81 5.01 -7.81
CA HIS A 101 -5.03 5.40 -8.98
C HIS A 101 -5.69 5.12 -10.33
N ALA A 102 -6.83 4.41 -10.34
CA ALA A 102 -7.60 4.13 -11.55
C ALA A 102 -6.76 3.54 -12.70
N ARG A 103 -5.78 2.67 -12.37
CA ARG A 103 -4.95 1.97 -13.36
C ARG A 103 -5.77 1.05 -14.26
N VAL A 104 -6.88 0.54 -13.72
CA VAL A 104 -7.92 -0.19 -14.47
C VAL A 104 -9.16 0.70 -14.53
N PRO A 105 -9.78 0.90 -15.72
CA PRO A 105 -11.00 1.67 -15.83
C PRO A 105 -12.11 1.14 -14.91
N HIS A 106 -12.62 1.99 -14.02
CA HIS A 106 -13.73 1.66 -13.13
C HIS A 106 -14.61 2.87 -12.87
N ARG A 107 -15.82 2.65 -12.32
CA ARG A 107 -16.77 3.71 -11.94
C ARG A 107 -17.04 3.79 -10.43
N TYR A 108 -16.22 3.11 -9.63
CA TYR A 108 -16.34 3.13 -8.18
C TYR A 108 -16.23 4.56 -7.60
N VAL A 109 -17.18 4.92 -6.74
CA VAL A 109 -17.21 6.19 -6.00
C VAL A 109 -17.27 5.90 -4.50
N PRO A 110 -16.31 6.38 -3.68
CA PRO A 110 -16.33 6.15 -2.23
C PRO A 110 -17.54 6.78 -1.55
N ARG A 111 -18.46 5.95 -1.01
CA ARG A 111 -19.69 6.43 -0.35
C ARG A 111 -19.59 6.49 1.18
N SER A 112 -18.96 5.51 1.80
CA SER A 112 -18.87 5.41 3.26
C SER A 112 -17.83 6.36 3.84
N VAL A 113 -17.99 6.71 5.13
CA VAL A 113 -17.05 7.56 5.88
C VAL A 113 -15.65 6.95 5.88
N TYR A 114 -15.56 5.65 6.16
CA TYR A 114 -14.30 4.89 6.12
C TYR A 114 -13.62 5.01 4.76
N MET A 115 -14.36 4.79 3.68
CA MET A 115 -13.79 4.71 2.35
C MET A 115 -13.36 6.09 1.83
N LYS A 116 -14.15 7.13 2.12
CA LYS A 116 -13.77 8.52 1.90
C LYS A 116 -12.48 8.87 2.65
N ARG A 117 -12.37 8.47 3.93
CA ARG A 117 -11.18 8.73 4.76
C ARG A 117 -9.91 8.19 4.12
N ILE A 118 -9.87 6.89 3.82
CA ILE A 118 -8.61 6.27 3.36
C ILE A 118 -8.26 6.68 1.92
N VAL A 119 -9.24 6.88 1.03
CA VAL A 119 -8.98 7.42 -0.32
C VAL A 119 -8.44 8.85 -0.25
N GLN A 120 -9.04 9.71 0.59
CA GLN A 120 -8.56 11.09 0.74
C GLN A 120 -7.18 11.15 1.39
N ALA A 121 -6.91 10.30 2.37
CA ALA A 121 -5.60 10.21 2.99
C ALA A 121 -4.51 9.81 1.99
N HIS A 122 -4.78 8.80 1.14
CA HIS A 122 -3.85 8.37 0.09
C HIS A 122 -3.65 9.45 -0.98
N ARG A 123 -4.70 10.17 -1.35
CA ARG A 123 -4.56 11.31 -2.28
C ARG A 123 -3.72 12.44 -1.68
N LEU A 124 -3.90 12.77 -0.39
CA LEU A 124 -3.10 13.78 0.30
C LEU A 124 -1.64 13.38 0.44
N HIS A 125 -1.35 12.08 0.53
CA HIS A 125 0.00 11.55 0.49
C HIS A 125 0.69 11.83 -0.86
N HIS A 126 -0.03 11.61 -1.97
CA HIS A 126 0.47 11.85 -3.34
C HIS A 126 0.51 13.32 -3.77
N VAL A 127 -0.03 14.24 -2.97
CA VAL A 127 0.10 15.68 -3.24
C VAL A 127 1.56 16.15 -3.09
N VAL A 128 2.37 15.44 -2.31
CA VAL A 128 3.81 15.71 -2.16
C VAL A 128 4.58 14.81 -3.13
N GLU A 129 5.28 15.42 -4.10
CA GLU A 129 6.00 14.69 -5.16
C GLU A 129 7.45 14.35 -4.78
N THR A 130 7.89 14.81 -3.60
CA THR A 130 9.23 14.58 -3.06
C THR A 130 9.27 13.46 -2.04
N LYS A 131 10.47 12.90 -1.85
CA LYS A 131 10.73 11.85 -0.84
C LYS A 131 10.28 12.26 0.57
N HIS A 132 10.50 13.51 0.93
CA HIS A 132 10.23 14.06 2.27
C HIS A 132 9.01 14.98 2.25
N GLY A 133 8.42 15.19 3.44
CA GLY A 133 7.32 16.14 3.62
C GLY A 133 5.93 15.54 3.50
N THR A 134 5.79 14.34 2.91
CA THR A 134 4.50 13.65 2.76
C THR A 134 3.86 13.24 4.10
N VAL A 135 2.58 12.93 4.04
CA VAL A 135 1.70 12.60 5.17
C VAL A 135 0.91 11.33 4.85
N SER A 136 0.55 10.56 5.89
CA SER A 136 -0.10 9.24 5.77
C SER A 136 0.76 8.20 5.05
N PHE A 137 0.84 6.97 5.55
CA PHE A 137 1.58 5.89 4.88
C PHE A 137 0.83 4.55 4.92
N GLY A 138 -0.26 4.46 5.69
CA GLY A 138 -1.12 3.29 5.76
C GLY A 138 -2.18 3.31 4.65
N PHE A 139 -2.69 2.12 4.33
CA PHE A 139 -3.61 1.90 3.22
C PHE A 139 -5.03 1.66 3.74
N LEU A 140 -5.20 0.70 4.63
CA LEU A 140 -6.49 0.37 5.24
C LEU A 140 -6.72 1.15 6.54
N TYR A 141 -5.65 1.61 7.18
CA TYR A 141 -5.74 2.47 8.35
C TYR A 141 -4.99 3.78 8.15
N ALA A 142 -5.75 4.88 8.10
CA ALA A 142 -5.19 6.21 7.89
C ALA A 142 -5.81 7.26 8.83
N PRO A 143 -5.04 8.30 9.22
CA PRO A 143 -5.57 9.45 9.96
C PRO A 143 -6.69 10.17 9.22
N ARG A 144 -7.44 10.98 9.95
CA ARG A 144 -8.49 11.83 9.36
C ARG A 144 -7.87 12.84 8.37
N PRO A 145 -8.48 13.08 7.19
CA PRO A 145 -7.98 14.01 6.18
C PRO A 145 -7.74 15.42 6.72
N GLU A 146 -8.53 15.87 7.69
CA GLU A 146 -8.39 17.18 8.33
C GLU A 146 -7.05 17.30 9.07
N ALA A 147 -6.66 16.26 9.82
CA ALA A 147 -5.38 16.21 10.51
C ALA A 147 -4.20 16.18 9.53
N LEU A 148 -4.34 15.44 8.43
CA LEU A 148 -3.33 15.38 7.37
C LEU A 148 -3.15 16.74 6.65
N LYS A 149 -4.25 17.46 6.38
CA LYS A 149 -4.20 18.82 5.82
C LYS A 149 -3.55 19.81 6.78
N ALA A 150 -3.87 19.72 8.08
CA ALA A 150 -3.26 20.56 9.10
C ALA A 150 -1.74 20.28 9.22
N GLU A 151 -1.32 19.02 9.12
CA GLU A 151 0.08 18.61 9.08
C GLU A 151 0.81 19.22 7.87
N LEU A 152 0.24 19.09 6.67
CA LEU A 152 0.82 19.68 5.45
C LEU A 152 0.96 21.21 5.57
N LYS A 153 -0.05 21.89 6.14
CA LYS A 153 0.01 23.34 6.40
C LYS A 153 1.13 23.68 7.38
N ARG A 154 1.29 22.92 8.46
CA ARG A 154 2.34 23.15 9.47
C ARG A 154 3.75 23.02 8.87
N ARG A 155 3.92 22.14 7.88
CA ARG A 155 5.18 21.95 7.13
C ARG A 155 5.36 22.94 5.97
N ALA A 156 4.62 24.05 5.97
CA ALA A 156 4.63 25.06 4.92
C ALA A 156 4.40 24.49 3.50
N ARG A 157 3.71 23.34 3.38
CA ARG A 157 3.47 22.64 2.11
C ARG A 157 4.77 22.33 1.33
N ALA A 158 5.87 22.08 2.03
CA ALA A 158 7.13 21.70 1.38
C ALA A 158 6.95 20.46 0.49
N GLY A 159 7.39 20.56 -0.77
CA GLY A 159 7.30 19.47 -1.75
C GLY A 159 5.90 19.21 -2.34
N VAL A 160 4.90 20.02 -1.99
CA VAL A 160 3.56 19.94 -2.58
C VAL A 160 3.59 20.35 -4.05
N ARG A 161 2.97 19.54 -4.92
CA ARG A 161 2.84 19.80 -6.35
C ARG A 161 2.26 21.20 -6.62
N ALA A 162 2.82 21.90 -7.60
CA ALA A 162 2.28 23.17 -8.07
C ALA A 162 0.85 22.98 -8.64
N PRO A 163 -0.04 23.97 -8.50
CA PRO A 163 -1.34 23.94 -9.17
C PRO A 163 -1.12 23.78 -10.68
N ALA A 164 -1.86 22.88 -11.32
CA ALA A 164 -1.88 22.84 -12.79
C ALA A 164 -2.36 24.20 -13.30
N ALA A 165 -1.57 24.84 -14.16
CA ALA A 165 -2.02 26.01 -14.90
C ALA A 165 -3.26 25.57 -15.71
N ARG A 166 -4.36 26.32 -15.53
CA ARG A 166 -5.62 26.07 -16.23
C ARG A 166 -5.55 26.62 -17.65
#